data_AF-A0A3D1DE77-F1
#
_entry.id   AF-A0A3D1DE77-F1
#
_cell.length_a   1.000
_cell.length_b   1.000
_cell.length_c   1.000
_cell.angle_alpha   90.00
_cell.angle_beta   90.00
_cell.angle_gamma   90.00
#
_symmetry.space_group_name_H-M   'P 1'
#
loop_
_entity.id
_entity.type
_entity.pdbx_description
1 polymer ?
#
loop_
_entity_poly.entity_id
_entity_poly.type
_entity_poly.pdbx_seq_one_letter_code
_entity_poly.pdbx_strand_id
1 'polypeptide(L)'
;MEMQMKLPKLYAFVRIASQIVTALGCIMGLVTLYPAIGMFRFSFMMGMSVAAMGAFYIVGSLTGLGLIYGFLAIVKAQVDIRNAVVLQMHMTSPKQQDQ
;
A
#
# COMPACT_ATOMS: atom_id res chain seq x y z
N MET A 1 17.67 -4.11 -25.82
CA MET A 1 17.81 -3.06 -24.80
C MET A 1 16.74 -3.32 -23.74
N GLU A 2 17.13 -3.91 -22.62
CA GLU A 2 16.24 -3.99 -21.45
C GLU A 2 15.97 -2.56 -20.98
N MET A 3 14.74 -2.11 -21.20
CA MET A 3 14.31 -0.78 -20.81
C MET A 3 14.25 -0.78 -19.27
N GLN A 4 15.30 -0.28 -18.63
CA GLN A 4 15.32 -0.05 -17.19
C GLN A 4 14.28 1.02 -16.84
N MET A 5 13.04 0.59 -16.61
CA MET A 5 12.00 1.42 -16.02
C MET A 5 12.50 1.88 -14.66
N LYS A 6 12.92 3.15 -14.56
CA LYS A 6 13.23 3.80 -13.29
C LYS A 6 11.92 3.96 -12.52
N LEU A 7 11.55 2.98 -11.71
CA LEU A 7 10.52 3.17 -10.70
C LEU A 7 10.94 4.35 -9.80
N PRO A 8 9.99 5.19 -9.35
CA PRO A 8 10.31 6.31 -8.49
C PRO A 8 11.00 5.79 -7.21
N LYS A 9 12.10 6.43 -6.80
CA LYS A 9 12.96 6.01 -5.67
C LYS A 9 12.18 5.69 -4.38
N LEU A 10 11.05 6.34 -4.18
CA LEU A 10 10.19 6.20 -3.00
C LEU A 10 9.20 5.02 -3.09
N TYR A 11 8.97 4.43 -4.27
CA TYR A 11 7.99 3.34 -4.46
C TYR A 11 8.31 2.12 -3.58
N ALA A 12 9.56 1.67 -3.60
CA ALA A 12 10.00 0.52 -2.81
C ALA A 12 9.92 0.82 -1.30
N PHE A 13 10.28 2.04 -0.90
CA PHE A 13 10.21 2.48 0.49
C PHE A 13 8.78 2.54 1.00
N VAL A 14 7.85 3.17 0.26
CA VAL A 14 6.43 3.27 0.64
C VAL A 14 5.78 1.90 0.70
N ARG A 15 6.14 0.97 -0.20
CA ARG A 15 5.65 -0.41 -0.17
C ARG A 15 6.11 -1.18 1.07
N ILE A 16 7.38 -1.05 1.46
CA ILE A 16 7.92 -1.72 2.64
C ILE A 16 7.35 -1.08 3.92
N ALA A 17 7.30 0.24 3.98
CA ALA A 17 6.74 0.97 5.12
C ALA A 17 5.26 0.61 5.35
N SER A 18 4.45 0.53 4.28
CA SER A 18 3.04 0.16 4.42
C SER A 18 2.85 -1.28 4.92
N GLN A 19 3.68 -2.22 4.48
CA GLN A 19 3.66 -3.59 5.01
C GLN A 19 4.00 -3.66 6.50
N ILE A 20 5.01 -2.91 6.93
CA ILE A 20 5.41 -2.85 8.36
C ILE A 20 4.27 -2.25 9.20
N VAL A 21 3.70 -1.13 8.76
CA VAL A 21 2.60 -0.47 9.47
C VAL A 21 1.36 -1.37 9.55
N THR A 22 1.00 -2.05 8.46
CA THR A 22 -0.12 -3.01 8.47
C THR A 22 0.15 -4.19 9.39
N ALA A 23 1.37 -4.73 9.41
CA ALA A 23 1.74 -5.81 10.33
C ALA A 23 1.58 -5.37 11.80
N LEU A 24 2.05 -4.16 12.14
CA LEU A 24 1.88 -3.58 13.47
C LEU A 24 0.41 -3.39 13.83
N GLY A 25 -0.41 -2.89 12.90
CA GLY A 25 -1.85 -2.72 13.11
C GLY A 25 -2.60 -4.03 13.33
N CYS A 26 -2.21 -5.10 12.61
CA CYS A 26 -2.75 -6.45 12.83
C CYS A 26 -2.36 -7.01 14.20
N ILE A 27 -1.09 -6.85 14.61
CA ILE A 27 -0.61 -7.27 15.94
C ILE A 27 -1.41 -6.54 17.03
N MET A 28 -1.57 -5.22 16.89
CA MET A 28 -2.32 -4.40 17.83
C MET A 28 -3.79 -4.83 17.92
N GLY A 29 -4.42 -5.14 16.78
CA GLY A 29 -5.77 -5.73 16.76
C GLY A 29 -5.87 -7.07 17.51
N LEU A 30 -4.90 -7.96 17.35
CA LEU A 30 -4.84 -9.24 18.07
C LEU A 30 -4.63 -9.05 19.59
N VAL A 31 -3.74 -8.14 19.98
CA VAL A 31 -3.52 -7.78 21.40
C VAL A 31 -4.80 -7.23 22.02
N THR A 32 -5.59 -6.49 21.26
CA THR A 32 -6.87 -5.94 21.74
C THR A 32 -7.96 -7.02 21.84
N LEU A 33 -7.94 -8.01 20.95
CA LEU A 33 -8.86 -9.15 20.94
C LEU A 33 -8.60 -10.15 22.08
N TYR A 34 -7.36 -10.33 22.50
CA TYR A 34 -6.99 -11.28 23.56
C TYR A 34 -7.76 -11.06 24.89
N PRO A 35 -7.82 -9.85 25.48
CA PRO A 35 -8.59 -9.61 26.69
C PRO A 35 -10.11 -9.63 26.46
N ALA A 36 -10.59 -9.46 25.22
CA ALA A 36 -12.02 -9.52 24.92
C ALA A 36 -12.62 -10.87 25.33
N ILE A 37 -11.89 -11.98 25.14
CA ILE A 37 -12.29 -13.33 25.54
C ILE A 37 -12.55 -13.43 27.05
N GLY A 38 -11.74 -12.75 27.87
CA GLY A 38 -11.93 -12.66 29.32
C GLY A 38 -13.09 -11.73 29.71
N MET A 39 -13.26 -10.62 28.98
CA MET A 39 -14.31 -9.65 29.26
C MET A 39 -15.73 -10.15 28.91
N PHE A 40 -15.87 -11.07 27.96
CA PHE A 40 -17.15 -11.73 27.68
C PHE A 40 -17.74 -12.43 28.90
N ARG A 41 -16.90 -12.87 29.85
CA ARG A 41 -17.36 -13.48 31.10
C ARG A 41 -17.90 -12.48 32.11
N PHE A 42 -17.45 -11.22 32.05
CA PHE A 42 -17.86 -10.15 32.96
C PHE A 42 -19.04 -9.34 32.41
N SER A 43 -19.05 -9.06 31.12
CA SER A 43 -20.16 -8.37 30.45
C SER A 43 -20.12 -8.61 28.94
N PHE A 44 -21.21 -9.12 28.38
CA PHE A 44 -21.32 -9.39 26.94
C PHE A 44 -21.15 -8.11 26.11
N MET A 45 -21.73 -6.99 26.55
CA MET A 45 -21.66 -5.71 25.83
C MET A 45 -20.22 -5.16 25.80
N MET A 46 -19.46 -5.35 26.87
CA MET A 46 -18.06 -4.93 26.96
C MET A 46 -17.13 -5.85 26.17
N GLY A 47 -17.39 -7.16 26.17
CA GLY A 47 -16.67 -8.11 25.31
C GLY A 47 -16.88 -7.79 23.82
N MET A 48 -18.11 -7.51 23.40
CA MET A 48 -18.43 -7.15 22.01
C MET A 48 -17.78 -5.84 21.55
N SER A 49 -17.73 -4.81 22.40
CA SER A 49 -17.11 -3.53 22.02
C SER A 49 -15.60 -3.67 21.80
N VAL A 50 -14.90 -4.39 22.68
CA VAL A 50 -13.46 -4.64 22.56
C VAL A 50 -13.14 -5.53 21.37
N ALA A 51 -13.96 -6.57 21.12
CA ALA A 51 -13.82 -7.43 19.95
C ALA A 51 -14.03 -6.66 18.64
N ALA A 52 -15.05 -5.79 18.57
CA ALA A 52 -15.29 -4.92 17.42
C ALA A 52 -14.12 -3.96 17.18
N MET A 53 -13.54 -3.39 18.24
CA MET A 53 -12.38 -2.52 18.15
C MET A 53 -11.15 -3.26 17.61
N GLY A 54 -10.87 -4.47 18.10
CA GLY A 54 -9.78 -5.31 17.59
C GLY A 54 -9.99 -5.72 16.13
N ALA A 55 -11.21 -6.09 15.74
CA ALA A 55 -11.57 -6.39 14.35
C ALA A 55 -11.39 -5.15 13.45
N PHE A 56 -11.77 -3.96 13.92
CA PHE A 56 -11.58 -2.71 13.19
C PHE A 56 -10.09 -2.41 12.94
N TYR A 57 -9.21 -2.63 13.92
CA TYR A 57 -7.77 -2.48 13.72
C TYR A 57 -7.23 -3.43 12.64
N ILE A 58 -7.66 -4.70 12.62
CA ILE A 58 -7.22 -5.68 11.61
C ILE A 58 -7.75 -5.29 10.22
N VAL A 59 -9.06 -5.13 10.09
CA VAL A 59 -9.71 -4.82 8.81
C VAL A 59 -9.27 -3.46 8.27
N GLY A 60 -9.15 -2.45 9.15
CA GLY A 60 -8.68 -1.12 8.80
C GLY A 60 -7.23 -1.12 8.31
N SER A 61 -6.36 -1.89 8.95
CA SER A 61 -4.95 -2.01 8.55
C SER A 61 -4.78 -2.71 7.18
N LEU A 62 -5.58 -3.75 6.92
CA LEU A 62 -5.61 -4.42 5.61
C LEU A 62 -6.22 -3.53 4.52
N THR A 63 -7.27 -2.79 4.84
CA THR A 63 -7.91 -1.85 3.91
C THR A 63 -6.95 -0.71 3.56
N GLY A 64 -6.24 -0.17 4.55
CA GLY A 64 -5.20 0.85 4.35
C GLY A 64 -4.07 0.35 3.45
N LEU A 65 -3.61 -0.90 3.64
CA LEU A 65 -2.65 -1.53 2.74
C LEU A 65 -3.19 -1.58 1.30
N GLY A 66 -4.43 -2.03 1.12
CA GLY A 66 -5.09 -2.12 -0.19
C GLY A 66 -5.15 -0.76 -0.90
N LEU A 67 -5.50 0.30 -0.17
CA LEU A 67 -5.53 1.67 -0.71
C LEU A 67 -4.14 2.16 -1.12
N ILE A 68 -3.11 1.92 -0.30
CA ILE A 68 -1.73 2.32 -0.62
C ILE A 68 -1.22 1.58 -1.87
N TYR A 69 -1.51 0.28 -1.97
CA TYR A 69 -1.17 -0.51 -3.15
C TYR A 69 -1.91 -0.04 -4.41
N GLY A 70 -3.20 0.29 -4.29
CA GLY A 70 -3.98 0.88 -5.38
C GLY A 70 -3.40 2.21 -5.86
N PHE A 71 -3.04 3.09 -4.93
CA PHE A 71 -2.38 4.36 -5.25
C PHE A 71 -1.03 4.17 -5.94
N LEU A 72 -0.19 3.27 -5.40
CA LEU A 72 1.11 2.94 -5.99
C LEU A 72 0.98 2.37 -7.41
N ALA A 73 -0.05 1.56 -7.68
CA ALA A 73 -0.33 1.03 -9.01
C ALA A 73 -0.71 2.14 -10.01
N ILE A 74 -1.53 3.10 -9.59
CA ILE A 74 -1.90 4.27 -10.42
C ILE A 74 -0.66 5.10 -10.74
N VAL A 75 0.17 5.42 -9.73
CA VAL A 75 1.40 6.20 -9.94
C VAL A 75 2.36 5.47 -10.87
N LYS A 76 2.53 4.15 -10.70
CA LYS A 76 3.34 3.33 -11.60
C LYS A 76 2.82 3.41 -13.05
N ALA A 77 1.52 3.26 -13.26
CA ALA A 77 0.92 3.36 -14.59
C ALA A 77 1.13 4.75 -15.22
N GLN A 78 1.01 5.83 -14.45
CA GLN A 78 1.27 7.19 -14.93
C GLN A 78 2.73 7.41 -15.34
N VAL A 79 3.68 6.86 -14.56
CA VAL A 79 5.11 6.92 -14.88
C VAL A 79 5.42 6.11 -16.13
N ASP A 80 4.84 4.91 -16.28
CA ASP A 80 5.03 4.05 -17.44
C ASP A 80 4.50 4.73 -18.72
N ILE A 81 3.33 5.37 -18.66
CA ILE A 81 2.77 6.15 -19.79
C ILE A 81 3.71 7.31 -20.16
N ARG A 82 4.18 8.09 -19.18
CA ARG A 82 5.11 9.20 -19.46
C ARG A 82 6.43 8.73 -20.05
N ASN A 83 6.96 7.60 -19.58
CA ASN A 83 8.19 7.03 -20.09
C ASN A 83 8.02 6.53 -21.54
N ALA A 84 6.89 5.90 -21.86
CA ALA A 84 6.56 5.48 -23.23
C ALA A 84 6.42 6.68 -24.19
N VAL A 85 5.79 7.77 -23.74
CA VAL A 85 5.63 9.01 -24.52
C VAL A 85 6.98 9.70 -24.78
N VAL A 86 7.86 9.76 -23.77
CA VAL A 86 9.23 10.29 -23.94
C VAL A 86 10.04 9.43 -24.92
N LEU A 87 9.92 8.11 -24.83
CA LEU A 87 10.60 7.21 -25.75
C LEU A 87 10.09 7.35 -27.19
N GLN A 88 8.77 7.51 -27.37
CA GLN A 88 8.19 7.81 -28.67
C GLN A 88 8.70 9.14 -29.22
N MET A 89 8.74 10.22 -28.42
CA MET A 89 9.31 11.51 -28.85
C MET A 89 10.78 11.39 -29.27
N HIS A 90 11.59 10.58 -28.59
CA HIS A 90 12.96 10.31 -29.00
C HIS A 90 13.04 9.51 -30.31
N MET A 91 12.08 8.63 -30.59
CA MET A 91 12.01 7.88 -31.86
C MET A 91 11.43 8.68 -33.03
N THR A 92 10.60 9.70 -32.76
CA THR A 92 10.03 10.60 -33.78
C THR A 92 10.79 11.91 -33.95
N SER A 93 11.82 12.19 -33.14
CA SER A 93 12.75 13.28 -33.44
C SER A 93 13.52 12.90 -34.72
N PRO A 94 13.27 13.55 -35.86
CA PRO A 94 14.06 13.29 -37.05
C PRO A 94 15.50 13.62 -36.68
N LYS A 95 16.42 12.72 -37.05
CA LYS A 95 17.86 12.98 -37.05
C LYS A 95 18.08 14.43 -37.44
N GLN A 96 18.49 15.25 -36.49
CA GLN A 96 18.97 16.58 -36.79
C GLN A 96 20.20 16.35 -37.65
N GLN A 97 19.98 16.68 -38.92
CA GLN A 97 20.84 16.56 -40.06
C GLN A 97 22.26 17.00 -39.68
N ASP A 98 23.19 16.04 -39.56
CA ASP A 98 24.60 16.30 -39.80
C ASP A 98 24.73 16.65 -41.29
N GLN A 99 24.56 17.93 -41.63
CA GLN A 99 25.11 18.56 -42.84
C GLN A 99 25.41 20.04 -42.54
#